data_AF-A0A1G0M7E3-F1
#
_entry.id   AF-A0A1G0M7E3-F1
#
_cell.length_a   1.000
_cell.length_b   1.000
_cell.length_c   1.000
_cell.angle_alpha   90.00
_cell.angle_beta   90.00
_cell.angle_gamma   90.00
#
_symmetry.space_group_name_H-M   'P 1'
#
loop_
_entity.id
_entity.type
_entity.pdbx_description
1 polymer ?
#
loop_
_entity_poly.entity_id
_entity_poly.type
_entity_poly.pdbx_seq_one_letter_code
_entity_poly.pdbx_strand_id
1 'polypeptide(L)'
;MRNNKIFNVQQYGIAVEGGADEEMHHNPSNITIEENIIQKCSSAGVWVVNASSVTVKKNLIDAKSGIIASTAGKLQGSYLKSFSALDNTITYQKYGILLAEKSKGVELEVRGNIFKTDLARTRDIVHVNK
;
A
#
# COMPACT_ATOMS: atom_id res chain seq x y z
N MET A 1 8.83 4.22 8.78
CA MET A 1 10.06 3.84 8.05
C MET A 1 10.43 4.96 7.10
N ARG A 2 11.69 5.43 7.13
CA ARG A 2 12.13 6.61 6.38
C ARG A 2 13.54 6.48 5.83
N ASN A 3 13.80 7.08 4.66
CA ASN A 3 15.15 7.25 4.05
C ASN A 3 15.86 5.93 3.71
N ASN A 4 15.12 4.91 3.28
CA ASN A 4 15.71 3.64 2.88
C ASN A 4 15.78 3.51 1.36
N LYS A 5 16.74 2.69 0.92
CA LYS A 5 16.88 2.25 -0.46
C LYS A 5 16.71 0.74 -0.50
N ILE A 6 15.63 0.27 -1.12
CA ILE A 6 15.20 -1.13 -1.13
C ILE A 6 15.14 -1.60 -2.58
N PHE A 7 15.87 -2.67 -2.90
CA PHE A 7 16.03 -3.11 -4.28
C PHE A 7 15.98 -4.62 -4.40
N ASN A 8 15.42 -5.10 -5.53
CA ASN A 8 15.48 -6.50 -5.95
C ASN A 8 14.87 -7.48 -4.94
N VAL A 9 13.70 -7.14 -4.40
CA VAL A 9 12.97 -7.97 -3.44
C VAL A 9 11.96 -8.85 -4.18
N GLN A 10 11.96 -10.16 -3.87
CA GLN A 10 11.10 -11.15 -4.53
C GLN A 10 9.61 -11.07 -4.16
N GLN A 11 9.20 -10.09 -3.35
CA GLN A 11 7.81 -9.92 -2.94
C GLN A 11 7.48 -8.43 -2.76
N TYR A 12 7.49 -7.93 -1.52
CA TYR A 12 7.15 -6.56 -1.16
C TYR A 12 8.41 -5.79 -0.77
N GLY A 13 8.55 -4.54 -1.21
CA GLY A 13 9.63 -3.68 -0.74
C GLY A 13 9.48 -3.36 0.75
N ILE A 14 8.28 -2.94 1.16
CA ILE A 14 7.91 -2.72 2.56
C ILE A 14 6.57 -3.42 2.81
N ALA A 15 6.50 -4.21 3.88
CA ALA A 15 5.27 -4.85 4.35
C ALA A 15 4.87 -4.29 5.71
N VAL A 16 3.59 -3.93 5.86
CA VAL A 16 2.94 -3.60 7.13
C VAL A 16 1.87 -4.66 7.35
N GLU A 17 2.09 -5.54 8.32
CA GLU A 17 1.26 -6.73 8.51
C GLU A 17 0.75 -6.78 9.96
N GLY A 18 -0.57 -6.75 10.12
CA GLY A 18 -1.25 -7.08 11.36
C GLY A 18 -1.73 -8.52 11.40
N GLY A 19 -1.97 -9.03 12.61
CA GLY A 19 -2.48 -10.38 12.82
C GLY A 19 -3.85 -10.61 12.19
N ALA A 20 -4.13 -11.85 11.80
CA ALA A 20 -5.42 -12.27 11.27
C ALA A 20 -6.32 -12.92 12.34
N ASP A 21 -5.82 -13.09 13.57
CA ASP A 21 -6.44 -13.85 14.65
C ASP A 21 -6.76 -12.97 15.88
N GLU A 22 -7.82 -13.32 16.62
CA GLU A 22 -8.33 -12.57 17.78
C GLU A 22 -7.31 -12.44 18.93
N GLU A 23 -6.30 -13.29 18.98
CA GLU A 23 -5.22 -13.27 19.98
C GLU A 23 -4.14 -12.22 19.69
N MET A 24 -4.06 -11.69 18.45
CA MET A 24 -3.21 -10.54 18.16
C MET A 24 -3.91 -9.25 18.60
N HIS A 25 -3.73 -8.91 19.87
CA HIS A 25 -4.39 -7.76 20.50
C HIS A 25 -4.03 -6.38 19.90
N HIS A 26 -3.05 -6.27 18.98
CA HIS A 26 -2.60 -4.99 18.43
C HIS A 26 -2.27 -5.08 16.94
N ASN A 27 -3.16 -4.51 16.11
CA ASN A 27 -2.85 -4.24 14.71
C ASN A 27 -1.96 -3.00 14.57
N PRO A 28 -1.03 -2.96 13.59
CA PRO A 28 -0.25 -1.78 13.29
C PRO A 28 -1.17 -0.57 13.06
N SER A 29 -0.87 0.54 13.73
CA SER A 29 -1.62 1.78 13.62
C SER A 29 -0.67 2.96 13.52
N ASN A 30 -1.13 4.04 12.87
CA ASN A 30 -0.37 5.28 12.70
C ASN A 30 1.00 5.07 12.02
N ILE A 31 1.05 4.19 11.03
CA ILE A 31 2.29 3.87 10.32
C ILE A 31 2.56 4.91 9.25
N THR A 32 3.77 5.48 9.25
CA THR A 32 4.25 6.34 8.17
C THR A 32 5.41 5.69 7.43
N ILE A 33 5.29 5.60 6.11
CA ILE A 33 6.32 5.17 5.17
C ILE A 33 6.66 6.37 4.30
N GLU A 34 7.82 6.98 4.52
CA GLU A 34 8.17 8.23 3.84
C GLU A 34 9.58 8.26 3.25
N GLU A 35 9.75 8.96 2.12
CA GLU A 35 11.08 9.28 1.55
C GLU A 35 11.95 8.04 1.26
N ASN A 36 11.33 6.92 0.88
CA ASN A 36 12.05 5.70 0.49
C ASN A 36 12.18 5.60 -1.03
N ILE A 37 13.23 4.93 -1.49
CA ILE A 37 13.40 4.49 -2.87
C ILE A 37 13.21 2.97 -2.91
N ILE A 38 12.17 2.50 -3.59
CA ILE A 38 11.77 1.09 -3.63
C ILE A 38 11.70 0.68 -5.09
N GLN A 39 12.62 -0.18 -5.55
CA GLN A 39 12.65 -0.57 -6.97
C GLN A 39 12.81 -2.08 -7.17
N LYS A 40 12.33 -2.56 -8.32
CA LYS A 40 12.47 -3.96 -8.77
C LYS A 40 11.86 -4.96 -7.78
N CYS A 41 10.71 -4.61 -7.20
CA CYS A 41 9.92 -5.54 -6.39
C CYS A 41 8.96 -6.33 -7.29
N SER A 42 8.99 -7.66 -7.18
CA SER A 42 8.24 -8.55 -8.09
C SER A 42 6.71 -8.50 -7.89
N SER A 43 6.24 -8.10 -6.70
CA SER A 43 4.82 -8.03 -6.36
C SER A 43 4.36 -6.60 -6.11
N ALA A 44 4.76 -5.98 -5.00
CA ALA A 44 4.37 -4.60 -4.68
C ALA A 44 5.53 -3.79 -4.10
N GLY A 45 5.52 -2.47 -4.30
CA GLY A 45 6.45 -1.59 -3.60
C GLY A 45 6.13 -1.52 -2.12
N VAL A 46 4.85 -1.28 -1.80
CA VAL A 46 4.33 -1.30 -0.44
C VAL A 46 3.12 -2.23 -0.35
N TRP A 47 3.13 -3.13 0.63
CA TRP A 47 2.02 -4.00 1.00
C TRP A 47 1.54 -3.66 2.41
N VAL A 48 0.24 -3.42 2.56
CA VAL A 48 -0.40 -3.13 3.84
C VAL A 48 -1.52 -4.13 4.03
N VAL A 49 -1.49 -4.88 5.12
CA VAL A 49 -2.56 -5.80 5.50
C VAL A 49 -2.86 -5.67 6.99
N ASN A 50 -4.14 -5.58 7.34
CA ASN A 50 -4.59 -5.51 8.74
C ASN A 50 -3.94 -4.37 9.55
N ALA A 51 -3.85 -3.18 8.96
CA ALA A 51 -3.39 -1.97 9.63
C ALA A 51 -4.49 -0.92 9.65
N SER A 52 -4.58 -0.11 10.71
CA SER A 52 -5.70 0.82 10.88
C SER A 52 -5.51 2.17 10.18
N SER A 53 -4.31 2.73 10.24
CA SER A 53 -4.02 4.08 9.73
C SER A 53 -2.62 4.09 9.15
N VAL A 54 -2.52 4.28 7.83
CA VAL A 54 -1.25 4.19 7.12
C VAL A 54 -1.10 5.37 6.16
N THR A 55 0.05 6.05 6.25
CA THR A 55 0.45 7.12 5.36
C THR A 55 1.69 6.71 4.59
N VAL A 56 1.57 6.62 3.26
CA VAL A 56 2.68 6.41 2.34
C VAL A 56 2.94 7.74 1.63
N LYS A 57 4.07 8.40 1.87
CA LYS A 57 4.32 9.73 1.28
C LYS A 57 5.73 9.99 0.78
N LYS A 58 5.86 10.77 -0.29
CA LYS A 58 7.16 11.18 -0.85
C LYS A 58 8.10 10.02 -1.19
N ASN A 59 7.55 8.85 -1.52
CA ASN A 59 8.36 7.69 -1.93
C ASN A 59 8.54 7.66 -3.45
N LEU A 60 9.67 7.12 -3.89
CA LEU A 60 9.90 6.72 -5.27
C LEU A 60 9.73 5.20 -5.38
N ILE A 61 8.67 4.76 -6.03
CA ILE A 61 8.28 3.35 -6.14
C ILE A 61 8.35 2.92 -7.60
N ASP A 62 9.03 1.82 -7.87
CA ASP A 62 9.10 1.15 -9.17
C ASP A 62 8.95 -0.37 -8.97
N ALA A 63 7.72 -0.84 -9.13
CA ALA A 63 7.34 -2.22 -8.81
C ALA A 63 6.15 -2.69 -9.66
N LYS A 64 5.89 -4.00 -9.70
CA LYS A 64 4.76 -4.54 -10.47
C LYS A 64 3.43 -3.88 -10.08
N SER A 65 3.16 -3.76 -8.79
CA SER A 65 2.15 -2.87 -8.22
C SER A 65 2.82 -1.83 -7.33
N GLY A 66 2.33 -0.59 -7.34
CA GLY A 66 2.89 0.48 -6.51
C GLY A 66 2.62 0.24 -5.03
N ILE A 67 1.37 0.47 -4.63
CA ILE A 67 0.90 0.26 -3.25
C ILE A 67 -0.33 -0.64 -3.27
N ILE A 68 -0.36 -1.63 -2.38
CA ILE A 68 -1.55 -2.43 -2.12
C ILE A 68 -1.87 -2.33 -0.63
N ALA A 69 -3.11 -1.97 -0.30
CA ALA A 69 -3.63 -2.04 1.05
C ALA A 69 -4.86 -2.94 1.08
N SER A 70 -4.94 -3.82 2.07
CA SER A 70 -6.00 -4.82 2.20
C SER A 70 -6.38 -5.02 3.66
N THR A 71 -7.59 -5.53 3.86
CA THR A 71 -7.94 -6.22 5.11
C THR A 71 -7.96 -7.72 4.83
N ALA A 72 -7.37 -8.53 5.70
CA ALA A 72 -7.38 -10.00 5.62
C ALA A 72 -8.11 -10.54 6.86
N GLY A 73 -9.32 -11.06 6.68
CA GLY A 73 -10.00 -11.83 7.73
C GLY A 73 -11.52 -11.71 7.79
N LYS A 74 -12.12 -12.69 8.47
CA LYS A 74 -13.54 -12.71 8.86
C LYS A 74 -13.82 -11.91 10.14
N LEU A 75 -12.79 -11.38 10.80
CA LEU A 75 -12.90 -10.68 12.07
C LEU A 75 -13.62 -9.34 11.91
N GLN A 76 -14.65 -9.13 12.74
CA GLN A 76 -15.23 -7.81 12.95
C GLN A 76 -14.26 -7.00 13.82
N GLY A 77 -13.53 -6.04 13.25
CA GLY A 77 -12.72 -5.11 14.05
C GLY A 77 -11.41 -4.64 13.43
N SER A 78 -10.84 -5.36 12.46
CA SER A 78 -9.59 -4.99 11.77
C SER A 78 -9.88 -4.21 10.48
N TYR A 79 -10.33 -2.96 10.66
CA TYR A 79 -10.58 -2.05 9.54
C TYR A 79 -9.33 -1.24 9.24
N LEU A 80 -8.95 -1.19 7.96
CA LEU A 80 -8.23 -0.03 7.44
C LEU A 80 -9.16 1.17 7.65
N LYS A 81 -8.90 2.00 8.65
CA LYS A 81 -9.70 3.18 8.97
C LYS A 81 -9.33 4.34 8.06
N SER A 82 -8.03 4.55 7.87
CA SER A 82 -7.52 5.58 7.00
C SER A 82 -6.31 5.12 6.20
N PHE A 83 -6.26 5.55 4.95
CA PHE A 83 -5.12 5.34 4.08
C PHE A 83 -4.83 6.61 3.29
N SER A 84 -3.59 7.09 3.40
CA SER A 84 -3.13 8.27 2.68
C SER A 84 -1.95 7.92 1.79
N ALA A 85 -2.05 8.18 0.50
CA ALA A 85 -0.94 8.19 -0.43
C ALA A 85 -0.68 9.62 -0.88
N LEU A 86 0.45 10.20 -0.47
CA LEU A 86 0.73 11.63 -0.66
C LEU A 86 2.07 11.87 -1.37
N ASP A 87 2.06 12.63 -2.46
CA ASP A 87 3.30 13.10 -3.10
C ASP A 87 4.28 11.98 -3.51
N ASN A 88 3.80 10.77 -3.80
CA ASN A 88 4.65 9.67 -4.25
C ASN A 88 4.86 9.71 -5.76
N THR A 89 6.01 9.25 -6.24
CA THR A 89 6.22 8.90 -7.65
C THR A 89 6.16 7.39 -7.79
N ILE A 90 5.14 6.89 -8.48
CA ILE A 90 4.84 5.46 -8.59
C ILE A 90 4.91 5.05 -10.05
N THR A 91 5.92 4.26 -10.39
CA THR A 91 6.04 3.52 -11.65
C THR A 91 5.52 2.12 -11.43
N TYR A 92 4.54 1.68 -12.23
CA TYR A 92 3.85 0.41 -12.01
C TYR A 92 3.39 -0.25 -13.31
N GLN A 93 3.14 -1.55 -13.23
CA GLN A 93 2.68 -2.37 -14.36
C GLN A 93 1.23 -2.83 -14.22
N LYS A 94 0.76 -3.08 -12.99
CA LYS A 94 -0.57 -3.65 -12.73
C LYS A 94 -1.53 -2.66 -12.06
N TYR A 95 -1.12 -2.09 -10.93
CA TYR A 95 -1.89 -1.12 -10.14
C TYR A 95 -0.98 -0.04 -9.58
N GLY A 96 -1.39 1.23 -9.65
CA GLY A 96 -0.69 2.31 -8.97
C GLY A 96 -0.94 2.21 -7.47
N ILE A 97 -2.22 2.27 -7.09
CA ILE A 97 -2.73 1.99 -5.75
C ILE A 97 -3.91 1.02 -5.85
N LEU A 98 -3.90 -0.04 -5.05
CA LEU A 98 -5.02 -0.96 -4.90
C LEU A 98 -5.47 -0.98 -3.43
N LEU A 99 -6.74 -0.68 -3.18
CA LEU A 99 -7.42 -0.98 -1.92
C LEU A 99 -8.28 -2.23 -2.12
N ALA A 100 -7.84 -3.35 -1.55
CA ALA A 100 -8.48 -4.65 -1.69
C ALA A 100 -9.37 -4.97 -0.47
N GLU A 101 -10.57 -5.50 -0.75
CA GLU A 101 -11.57 -6.10 0.17
C GLU A 101 -11.98 -5.31 1.44
N LYS A 102 -13.29 -5.33 1.74
CA LYS A 102 -13.92 -4.76 2.96
C LYS A 102 -13.45 -3.35 3.35
N SER A 103 -13.13 -2.54 2.35
CA SER A 103 -12.72 -1.14 2.52
C SER A 103 -13.91 -0.18 2.75
N LYS A 104 -15.05 -0.69 3.24
CA LYS A 104 -16.24 0.14 3.52
C LYS A 104 -15.93 1.08 4.68
N GLY A 105 -16.05 2.38 4.42
CA GLY A 105 -15.81 3.42 5.43
C GLY A 105 -14.35 3.78 5.65
N VAL A 106 -13.43 3.38 4.76
CA VAL A 106 -12.04 3.86 4.80
C VAL A 106 -11.99 5.32 4.38
N GLU A 107 -11.38 6.16 5.21
CA GLU A 107 -10.97 7.51 4.84
C GLU A 107 -9.76 7.43 3.91
N LEU A 108 -9.96 7.79 2.64
CA LEU A 108 -8.93 7.73 1.61
C LEU A 108 -8.48 9.13 1.20
N GLU A 109 -7.18 9.40 1.32
CA GLU A 109 -6.56 10.58 0.72
C GLU A 109 -5.52 10.15 -0.33
N VAL A 110 -5.75 10.51 -1.60
CA VAL A 110 -4.76 10.31 -2.67
C VAL A 110 -4.49 11.67 -3.30
N ARG A 111 -3.35 12.29 -2.97
CA ARG A 111 -3.04 13.66 -3.37
C ARG A 111 -1.58 13.82 -3.78
N GLY A 112 -1.34 14.60 -4.84
CA GLY A 112 0.02 14.95 -5.28
C GLY A 112 0.86 13.81 -5.85
N ASN A 113 0.31 12.60 -5.99
CA ASN A 113 1.06 11.47 -6.55
C ASN A 113 1.22 11.60 -8.07
N ILE A 114 2.37 11.16 -8.56
CA ILE A 114 2.69 11.03 -9.98
C ILE A 114 2.69 9.54 -10.31
N PHE A 115 1.87 9.16 -11.28
CA PHE A 115 1.71 7.78 -11.74
C PHE A 115 2.31 7.60 -13.13
N LYS A 116 3.23 6.65 -13.27
CA LYS A 116 3.87 6.29 -14.53
C LYS A 116 3.62 4.81 -14.83
N THR A 117 3.25 4.49 -16.06
CA THR A 117 3.04 3.10 -16.51
C THR A 117 3.63 2.95 -17.90
N ASP A 118 4.23 1.79 -18.17
CA ASP A 118 4.83 1.40 -19.45
C ASP A 118 3.88 0.52 -20.30
N LEU A 119 2.75 0.08 -19.74
CA LEU A 119 1.79 -0.80 -20.41
C LEU A 119 0.53 -0.06 -20.85
N ALA A 120 0.08 -0.33 -22.08
CA ALA A 120 -1.19 0.13 -22.66
C ALA A 120 -2.44 -0.47 -21.97
N ARG A 121 -2.27 -1.47 -21.08
CA ARG A 121 -3.34 -2.15 -20.34
C ARG A 121 -3.20 -1.95 -18.85
N THR A 122 -3.27 -0.69 -18.42
CA THR A 122 -3.52 -0.37 -17.02
C THR A 122 -4.97 -0.70 -16.68
N ARG A 123 -5.21 -1.41 -15.55
CA ARG A 123 -6.58 -1.63 -15.07
C ARG A 123 -7.14 -0.34 -14.49
N ASP A 124 -6.52 0.18 -13.44
CA ASP A 124 -6.88 1.43 -12.78
C ASP A 124 -5.66 2.05 -12.09
N ILE A 125 -5.61 3.39 -12.03
CA ILE A 125 -4.58 4.13 -11.28
C ILE A 125 -4.79 3.93 -9.77
N VAL A 126 -6.04 4.06 -9.34
CA VAL A 126 -6.52 3.78 -7.98
C VAL A 126 -7.72 2.86 -8.12
N HIS A 127 -7.65 1.65 -7.59
CA HIS A 127 -8.76 0.69 -7.58
C HIS A 127 -9.24 0.43 -6.16
N VAL A 128 -10.55 0.41 -5.94
CA VAL A 128 -11.16 0.02 -4.67
C VAL A 128 -12.13 -1.14 -4.93
N ASN A 129 -11.76 -2.34 -4.51
CA ASN A 129 -12.64 -3.51 -4.60
C ASN A 129 -13.83 -3.31 -3.64
N LYS A 130 -15.05 -3.33 -4.18
CA LYS A 130 -16.30 -3.27 -3.40
C LYS A 130 -16.66 -4.61 -2.80
#